data_AF-A0A444IZY3-F1
#
_entry.id   AF-A0A444IZY3-F1
#
_cell.length_a   1.000
_cell.length_b   1.000
_cell.length_c   1.000
_cell.angle_alpha   90.00
_cell.angle_beta   90.00
_cell.angle_gamma   90.00
#
_symmetry.space_group_name_H-M   'P 1'
#
loop_
_entity.id
_entity.type
_entity.pdbx_description
1 polymer ?
#
loop_
_entity_poly.entity_id
_entity_poly.type
_entity_poly.pdbx_seq_one_letter_code
_entity_poly.pdbx_strand_id
1 'polypeptide(L)'
;MSGGIKAWNSDTAFGSEDTGMALFTGKEKIEEVLFIAYALEIGLQDFYISMEERVKLKEVKALFSKLSMVEKKHQDRLFAEYQAISADALSREAFERNAVVEAMEGGLTTEEYLALYPTDLEVASEVISLAMGIEAQALDLYLRAADNCSQEATKQALRRIAEEERTHLKLLGDLLDETA
;
A
#
# COMPACT_ATOMS: atom_id res chain seq x y z
N MET A 1 -15.70 -21.58 18.41
CA MET A 1 -15.02 -21.12 17.18
C MET A 1 -15.31 -19.63 17.05
N SER A 2 -14.39 -18.83 17.56
CA SER A 2 -14.40 -17.39 17.39
C SER A 2 -13.35 -17.12 16.33
N GLY A 3 -13.76 -17.08 15.07
CA GLY A 3 -12.91 -16.77 13.92
C GLY A 3 -13.49 -15.58 13.17
N GLY A 4 -12.65 -14.91 12.38
CA GLY A 4 -12.97 -13.65 11.70
C GLY A 4 -12.78 -12.41 12.58
N ILE A 5 -13.38 -11.28 12.17
CA ILE A 5 -13.22 -9.94 12.80
C ILE A 5 -13.52 -9.91 14.32
N LYS A 6 -14.17 -10.95 14.85
CA LYS A 6 -14.50 -11.11 16.28
C LYS A 6 -13.38 -11.76 17.11
N ALA A 7 -12.32 -12.27 16.48
CA ALA A 7 -11.10 -12.75 17.11
C ALA A 7 -9.94 -11.74 16.95
N TRP A 8 -10.14 -10.68 16.17
CA TRP A 8 -9.18 -9.62 15.95
C TRP A 8 -9.18 -8.66 17.15
N ASN A 9 -8.04 -8.57 17.84
CA ASN A 9 -7.80 -7.68 18.98
C ASN A 9 -6.94 -6.46 18.59
N SER A 10 -6.59 -6.27 17.30
CA SER A 10 -5.71 -5.16 16.94
C SER A 10 -6.47 -3.86 16.83
N ASP A 11 -5.85 -2.84 17.38
CA ASP A 11 -6.43 -1.56 17.73
C ASP A 11 -7.10 -0.85 16.55
N THR A 12 -8.10 -0.02 16.89
CA THR A 12 -8.72 1.01 16.04
C THR A 12 -7.73 1.62 15.05
N ALA A 13 -8.18 1.89 13.81
CA ALA A 13 -7.38 2.58 12.80
C ALA A 13 -6.66 3.79 13.42
N PHE A 14 -5.33 3.80 13.30
CA PHE A 14 -4.46 4.78 13.94
C PHE A 14 -4.10 5.89 12.96
N GLY A 15 -4.10 7.15 13.45
CA GLY A 15 -3.95 8.34 12.62
C GLY A 15 -5.24 9.18 12.60
N SER A 16 -5.13 10.46 12.20
CA SER A 16 -6.33 11.28 11.95
C SER A 16 -6.94 10.87 10.60
N GLU A 17 -8.19 11.25 10.35
CA GLU A 17 -8.84 11.08 9.02
C GLU A 17 -8.04 11.75 7.87
N ASP A 18 -7.10 12.63 8.22
CA ASP A 18 -6.24 13.36 7.29
C ASP A 18 -4.93 12.61 6.94
N THR A 19 -4.62 11.49 7.62
CA THR A 19 -3.39 10.72 7.33
C THR A 19 -3.40 10.26 5.86
N GLY A 20 -2.32 10.61 5.14
CA GLY A 20 -2.16 10.38 3.71
C GLY A 20 -2.93 11.34 2.78
N MET A 21 -3.93 12.11 3.27
CA MET A 21 -4.69 13.04 2.42
C MET A 21 -3.89 14.23 1.92
N ALA A 22 -2.77 14.56 2.58
CA ALA A 22 -1.85 15.58 2.09
C ALA A 22 -1.34 15.27 0.67
N LEU A 23 -1.35 13.99 0.28
CA LEU A 23 -0.99 13.53 -1.07
C LEU A 23 -2.07 13.84 -2.12
N PHE A 24 -3.33 14.09 -1.72
CA PHE A 24 -4.45 14.27 -2.65
C PHE A 24 -5.26 15.54 -2.34
N THR A 25 -5.08 16.57 -3.16
CA THR A 25 -5.86 17.81 -3.12
C THR A 25 -7.27 17.68 -3.73
N GLY A 26 -7.54 16.60 -4.46
CA GLY A 26 -8.80 16.31 -5.16
C GLY A 26 -8.89 16.91 -6.58
N LYS A 27 -7.81 17.54 -7.03
CA LYS A 27 -7.70 18.19 -8.36
C LYS A 27 -6.75 17.48 -9.31
N GLU A 28 -6.10 16.42 -8.83
CA GLU A 28 -5.09 15.66 -9.56
C GLU A 28 -5.67 15.12 -10.86
N LYS A 29 -4.84 15.16 -11.90
CA LYS A 29 -5.04 14.36 -13.10
C LYS A 29 -4.71 12.91 -12.79
N ILE A 30 -5.17 12.02 -13.66
CA ILE A 30 -4.93 10.60 -13.53
C ILE A 30 -3.43 10.27 -13.51
N GLU A 31 -2.59 11.00 -14.26
CA GLU A 31 -1.14 10.81 -14.26
C GLU A 31 -0.50 11.13 -12.90
N GLU A 32 -0.95 12.20 -12.24
CA GLU A 32 -0.48 12.61 -10.91
C GLU A 32 -0.85 11.55 -9.86
N VAL A 33 -2.07 11.03 -9.90
CA VAL A 33 -2.49 9.91 -9.04
C VAL A 33 -1.61 8.67 -9.27
N LEU A 34 -1.29 8.34 -10.52
CA LEU A 34 -0.46 7.18 -10.82
C LEU A 34 0.99 7.37 -10.35
N PHE A 35 1.54 8.60 -10.38
CA PHE A 35 2.85 8.88 -9.79
C PHE A 35 2.83 8.66 -8.27
N ILE A 36 1.83 9.21 -7.58
CA ILE A 36 1.68 9.07 -6.12
C ILE A 36 1.53 7.60 -5.74
N ALA A 37 0.57 6.89 -6.37
CA ALA A 37 0.32 5.49 -6.10
C ALA A 37 1.59 4.66 -6.29
N TYR A 38 2.27 4.84 -7.42
CA TYR A 38 3.52 4.12 -7.70
C TYR A 38 4.61 4.40 -6.68
N ALA A 39 4.72 5.64 -6.19
CA ALA A 39 5.70 6.00 -5.18
C ALA A 39 5.40 5.32 -3.83
N LEU A 40 4.11 5.19 -3.47
CA LEU A 40 3.69 4.41 -2.30
C LEU A 40 4.07 2.93 -2.46
N GLU A 41 3.88 2.33 -3.64
CA GLU A 41 4.30 0.95 -3.92
C GLU A 41 5.83 0.76 -3.81
N ILE A 42 6.63 1.76 -4.18
CA ILE A 42 8.10 1.70 -3.97
C ILE A 42 8.40 1.69 -2.47
N GLY A 43 7.83 2.63 -1.71
CA GLY A 43 8.07 2.73 -0.28
C GLY A 43 7.65 1.46 0.46
N LEU A 44 6.53 0.86 0.07
CA LEU A 44 6.03 -0.38 0.66
C LEU A 44 6.88 -1.60 0.25
N GLN A 45 7.36 -1.64 -0.99
CA GLN A 45 8.32 -2.65 -1.41
C GLN A 45 9.61 -2.59 -0.59
N ASP A 46 10.19 -1.40 -0.44
CA ASP A 46 11.42 -1.17 0.32
C ASP A 46 11.22 -1.52 1.79
N PHE A 47 10.05 -1.19 2.35
CA PHE A 47 9.66 -1.61 3.70
C PHE A 47 9.72 -3.13 3.84
N TYR A 48 9.04 -3.89 2.98
CA TYR A 48 9.01 -5.35 3.08
C TYR A 48 10.39 -5.99 2.86
N ILE A 49 11.20 -5.48 1.93
CA ILE A 49 12.58 -5.93 1.74
C ILE A 49 13.39 -5.71 3.03
N SER A 50 13.28 -4.52 3.62
CA SER A 50 14.01 -4.20 4.86
C SER A 50 13.57 -5.07 6.04
N MET A 51 12.31 -5.51 6.08
CA MET A 51 11.81 -6.41 7.12
C MET A 51 12.28 -7.84 6.92
N GLU A 52 12.35 -8.33 5.67
CA GLU A 52 12.90 -9.65 5.33
C GLU A 52 14.34 -9.82 5.87
N GLU A 53 15.14 -8.75 5.82
CA GLU A 53 16.52 -8.72 6.35
C GLU A 53 16.58 -8.78 7.88
N ARG A 54 15.55 -8.26 8.58
CA ARG A 54 15.51 -8.12 10.04
C ARG A 54 14.97 -9.36 10.77
N VAL A 55 14.12 -10.15 10.14
CA VAL A 55 13.53 -11.35 10.75
C VAL A 55 14.44 -12.57 10.69
N LYS A 56 14.28 -13.53 11.59
CA LYS A 56 15.07 -14.79 11.57
C LYS A 56 14.26 -15.99 11.09
N LEU A 57 12.98 -16.03 11.41
CA LEU A 57 12.10 -17.13 11.02
C LEU A 57 11.94 -17.22 9.50
N LYS A 58 12.21 -18.41 8.95
CA LYS A 58 12.17 -18.66 7.50
C LYS A 58 10.79 -18.43 6.90
N GLU A 59 9.73 -18.76 7.63
CA GLU A 59 8.34 -18.59 7.20
C GLU A 59 7.99 -17.09 7.09
N VAL A 60 8.40 -16.29 8.08
CA VAL A 60 8.21 -14.84 8.09
C VAL A 60 9.04 -14.16 6.98
N LYS A 61 10.27 -14.62 6.73
CA LYS A 61 11.07 -14.16 5.58
C LYS A 61 10.36 -14.40 4.25
N ALA A 62 9.83 -15.61 4.07
CA ALA A 62 9.13 -15.97 2.84
C ALA A 62 7.86 -15.11 2.66
N LEU A 63 7.19 -14.73 3.74
CA LEU A 63 6.06 -13.81 3.70
C LEU A 63 6.47 -12.41 3.25
N PHE A 64 7.49 -11.80 3.87
CA PHE A 64 7.98 -10.47 3.45
C PHE A 64 8.49 -10.46 2.02
N SER A 65 9.18 -11.52 1.59
CA SER A 65 9.61 -11.71 0.21
C SER A 65 8.42 -11.78 -0.76
N LYS A 66 7.34 -12.48 -0.37
CA LYS A 66 6.12 -12.56 -1.17
C LYS A 66 5.43 -11.20 -1.29
N LEU A 67 5.34 -10.45 -0.20
CA LEU A 67 4.73 -9.11 -0.19
C LEU A 67 5.53 -8.12 -1.04
N SER A 68 6.85 -8.08 -0.92
CA SER A 68 7.67 -7.20 -1.78
C SER A 68 7.55 -7.52 -3.28
N MET A 69 7.31 -8.78 -3.65
CA MET A 69 7.01 -9.17 -5.04
C MET A 69 5.61 -8.76 -5.50
N VAL A 70 4.66 -8.63 -4.58
CA VAL A 70 3.31 -8.12 -4.87
C VAL A 70 3.40 -6.63 -5.20
N GLU A 71 4.07 -5.84 -4.37
CA GLU A 71 4.30 -4.41 -4.64
C GLU A 71 5.01 -4.17 -5.98
N LYS A 72 5.94 -5.06 -6.37
CA LYS A 72 6.58 -4.93 -7.68
C LYS A 72 5.60 -5.08 -8.84
N LYS A 73 4.61 -5.97 -8.71
CA LYS A 73 3.57 -6.14 -9.73
C LYS A 73 2.64 -4.95 -9.79
N HIS A 74 2.36 -4.30 -8.65
CA HIS A 74 1.62 -3.05 -8.61
C HIS A 74 2.34 -1.95 -9.37
N GLN A 75 3.64 -1.76 -9.10
CA GLN A 75 4.48 -0.83 -9.86
C GLN A 75 4.37 -1.10 -11.37
N ASP A 76 4.52 -2.36 -11.80
CA ASP A 76 4.42 -2.74 -13.21
C ASP A 76 3.06 -2.43 -13.82
N ARG A 77 1.98 -2.69 -13.10
CA ARG A 77 0.62 -2.40 -13.54
C ARG A 77 0.35 -0.89 -13.63
N LEU A 78 0.72 -0.12 -12.60
CA LEU A 78 0.52 1.34 -12.55
C LEU A 78 1.30 2.02 -13.66
N PHE A 79 2.53 1.58 -13.92
CA PHE A 79 3.32 2.09 -15.04
C PHE A 79 2.68 1.73 -16.39
N ALA A 80 2.16 0.51 -16.55
CA ALA A 80 1.44 0.12 -17.78
C ALA A 80 0.15 0.95 -17.98
N GLU A 81 -0.59 1.25 -16.90
CA GLU A 81 -1.77 2.12 -16.95
C GLU A 81 -1.37 3.54 -17.38
N TYR A 82 -0.29 4.09 -16.83
CA TYR A 82 0.26 5.38 -17.25
C TYR A 82 0.64 5.38 -18.73
N GLN A 83 1.31 4.34 -19.22
CA GLN A 83 1.69 4.22 -20.62
C GLN A 83 0.48 4.15 -21.56
N ALA A 84 -0.64 3.57 -21.10
CA ALA A 84 -1.85 3.45 -21.90
C ALA A 84 -2.62 4.78 -22.04
N ILE A 85 -2.49 5.69 -21.07
CA ILE A 85 -3.24 6.96 -21.05
C ILE A 85 -2.42 8.16 -21.48
N SER A 86 -1.09 8.11 -21.34
CA SER A 86 -0.19 9.22 -21.69
C SER A 86 0.14 9.21 -23.18
N ALA A 87 -0.19 10.29 -23.89
CA ALA A 87 0.15 10.45 -25.30
C ALA A 87 1.67 10.53 -25.56
N ASP A 88 2.40 11.12 -24.60
CA ASP A 88 3.86 11.25 -24.61
C ASP A 88 4.44 10.52 -23.39
N ALA A 89 4.21 9.21 -23.31
CA ALA A 89 4.62 8.40 -22.18
C ALA A 89 6.14 8.48 -21.91
N LEU A 90 6.49 8.80 -20.67
CA LEU A 90 7.86 8.79 -20.18
C LEU A 90 8.47 7.38 -20.20
N SER A 91 9.81 7.32 -20.22
CA SER A 91 10.50 6.08 -19.85
C SER A 91 10.22 5.74 -18.39
N ARG A 92 10.38 4.46 -18.02
CA ARG A 92 10.19 4.02 -16.63
C ARG A 92 11.08 4.79 -15.66
N GLU A 93 12.34 5.01 -16.01
CA GLU A 93 13.29 5.74 -15.17
C GLU A 93 12.87 7.22 -14.99
N ALA A 94 12.26 7.82 -16.01
CA ALA A 94 11.75 9.18 -15.91
C ALA A 94 10.43 9.24 -15.11
N PHE A 95 9.56 8.25 -15.26
CA PHE A 95 8.37 8.09 -14.46
C PHE A 95 8.70 7.93 -12.97
N GLU A 96 9.64 7.03 -12.65
CA GLU A 96 10.10 6.77 -11.27
C GLU A 96 10.69 8.03 -10.62
N ARG A 97 11.47 8.84 -11.36
CA ARG A 97 11.97 10.11 -10.84
C ARG A 97 10.86 11.09 -10.46
N ASN A 98 9.79 11.15 -11.24
CA ASN A 98 8.64 12.00 -10.93
C ASN A 98 7.87 11.46 -9.71
N ALA A 99 7.66 10.15 -9.65
CA ALA A 99 7.02 9.49 -8.51
C ALA A 99 7.75 9.77 -7.18
N VAL A 100 9.09 9.74 -7.17
CA VAL A 100 9.89 10.05 -5.97
C VAL A 100 9.67 11.48 -5.49
N VAL A 101 9.52 12.45 -6.40
CA VAL A 101 9.26 13.86 -6.02
C VAL A 101 7.92 13.98 -5.29
N GLU A 102 6.88 13.31 -5.78
CA GLU A 102 5.54 13.32 -5.16
C GLU A 102 5.52 12.58 -3.81
N ALA A 103 6.25 11.45 -3.67
CA ALA A 103 6.33 10.71 -2.40
C ALA A 103 6.98 11.49 -1.26
N MET A 104 7.96 12.36 -1.58
CA MET A 104 8.63 13.18 -0.57
C MET A 104 7.68 14.18 0.11
N GLU A 105 6.48 14.41 -0.42
CA GLU A 105 5.50 15.35 0.11
C GLU A 105 4.41 14.69 1.00
N GLY A 106 4.43 13.38 1.26
CA GLY A 106 3.44 12.78 2.18
C GLY A 106 3.52 11.29 2.51
N GLY A 107 4.57 10.57 2.12
CA GLY A 107 4.80 9.17 2.52
C GLY A 107 5.43 9.04 3.92
N LEU A 108 5.20 7.90 4.59
CA LEU A 108 5.89 7.52 5.83
C LEU A 108 7.15 6.70 5.50
N THR A 109 8.23 6.94 6.24
CA THR A 109 9.44 6.10 6.23
C THR A 109 9.22 4.76 6.93
N THR A 110 10.07 3.78 6.67
CA THR A 110 10.08 2.46 7.36
C THR A 110 10.08 2.63 8.89
N GLU A 111 10.90 3.51 9.42
CA GLU A 111 10.99 3.78 10.85
C GLU A 111 9.72 4.43 11.41
N GLU A 112 9.09 5.33 10.66
CA GLU A 112 7.79 5.92 11.04
C GLU A 112 6.68 4.88 11.04
N TYR A 113 6.65 3.97 10.06
CA TYR A 113 5.72 2.84 10.05
C TYR A 113 5.92 1.96 11.30
N LEU A 114 7.14 1.53 11.61
CA LEU A 114 7.39 0.69 12.79
C LEU A 114 7.05 1.39 14.11
N ALA A 115 7.17 2.72 14.17
CA ALA A 115 6.79 3.49 15.36
C ALA A 115 5.27 3.54 15.57
N LEU A 116 4.49 3.53 14.49
CA LEU A 116 3.02 3.50 14.54
C LEU A 116 2.49 2.10 14.85
N TYR A 117 3.25 1.06 14.48
CA TYR A 117 2.86 -0.34 14.63
C TYR A 117 3.88 -1.14 15.45
N PRO A 118 3.84 -1.07 16.79
CA PRO A 118 4.66 -1.96 17.62
C PRO A 118 4.27 -3.42 17.36
N THR A 119 5.07 -4.11 16.55
CA THR A 119 4.80 -5.46 16.03
C THR A 119 5.96 -6.37 16.40
N ASP A 120 5.67 -7.55 16.96
CA ASP A 120 6.66 -8.60 17.10
C ASP A 120 6.92 -9.24 15.72
N LEU A 121 8.00 -8.81 15.09
CA LEU A 121 8.40 -9.30 13.77
C LEU A 121 8.84 -10.77 13.77
N GLU A 122 8.97 -11.41 14.93
CA GLU A 122 9.23 -12.85 15.05
C GLU A 122 7.91 -13.66 15.20
N VAL A 123 6.74 -13.02 15.13
CA VAL A 123 5.44 -13.70 15.16
C VAL A 123 4.73 -13.52 13.81
N ALA A 124 4.58 -14.61 13.06
CA ALA A 124 4.02 -14.57 11.70
C ALA A 124 2.63 -13.93 11.63
N SER A 125 1.74 -14.24 12.58
CA SER A 125 0.38 -13.65 12.63
C SER A 125 0.39 -12.15 12.93
N GLU A 126 1.36 -11.64 13.69
CA GLU A 126 1.53 -10.20 13.92
C GLU A 126 2.04 -9.50 12.66
N VAL A 127 2.98 -10.12 11.93
CA VAL A 127 3.44 -9.62 10.63
C VAL A 127 2.32 -9.59 9.59
N ILE A 128 1.49 -10.63 9.53
CA ILE A 128 0.31 -10.66 8.65
C ILE A 128 -0.67 -9.54 9.06
N SER A 129 -0.89 -9.36 10.36
CA SER A 129 -1.77 -8.30 10.87
C SER A 129 -1.24 -6.90 10.54
N LEU A 130 0.08 -6.68 10.59
CA LEU A 130 0.72 -5.45 10.16
C LEU A 130 0.48 -5.18 8.67
N ALA A 131 0.74 -6.18 7.81
CA ALA A 131 0.49 -6.06 6.38
C ALA A 131 -0.99 -5.74 6.10
N MET A 132 -1.93 -6.40 6.78
CA MET A 132 -3.36 -6.09 6.67
C MET A 132 -3.68 -4.66 7.11
N GLY A 133 -3.02 -4.15 8.16
CA GLY A 133 -3.18 -2.77 8.60
C GLY A 133 -2.76 -1.75 7.53
N ILE A 134 -1.64 -2.00 6.86
CA ILE A 134 -1.13 -1.16 5.78
C ILE A 134 -2.08 -1.18 4.59
N GLU A 135 -2.49 -2.36 4.14
CA GLU A 135 -3.44 -2.54 3.03
C GLU A 135 -4.80 -1.88 3.31
N ALA A 136 -5.27 -1.95 4.55
CA ALA A 136 -6.50 -1.29 4.97
C ALA A 136 -6.37 0.24 4.94
N GLN A 137 -5.20 0.78 5.30
CA GLN A 137 -4.93 2.22 5.20
C GLN A 137 -4.82 2.68 3.75
N ALA A 138 -4.15 1.92 2.89
CA ALA A 138 -4.08 2.22 1.46
C ALA A 138 -5.48 2.20 0.81
N LEU A 139 -6.27 1.16 1.12
CA LEU A 139 -7.68 1.06 0.70
C LEU A 139 -8.48 2.31 1.11
N ASP A 140 -8.42 2.68 2.39
CA ASP A 140 -9.15 3.82 2.92
C ASP A 140 -8.68 5.15 2.30
N LEU A 141 -7.36 5.33 2.14
CA LEU A 141 -6.76 6.49 1.48
C LEU A 141 -7.28 6.65 0.05
N TYR A 142 -7.23 5.60 -0.77
CA TYR A 142 -7.67 5.68 -2.16
C TYR A 142 -9.18 5.88 -2.28
N LEU A 143 -10.00 5.32 -1.37
CA LEU A 143 -11.44 5.57 -1.33
C LEU A 143 -11.75 7.02 -0.97
N ARG A 144 -11.10 7.59 0.05
CA ARG A 144 -11.25 9.01 0.43
C ARG A 144 -10.77 9.95 -0.66
N ALA A 145 -9.62 9.66 -1.27
CA ALA A 145 -9.11 10.41 -2.41
C ALA A 145 -10.08 10.35 -3.59
N ALA A 146 -10.67 9.18 -3.88
CA ALA A 146 -11.66 9.03 -4.93
C ALA A 146 -12.90 9.89 -4.65
N ASP A 147 -13.40 9.87 -3.41
CA ASP A 147 -14.60 10.64 -3.04
C ASP A 147 -14.36 12.15 -3.05
N ASN A 148 -13.14 12.60 -2.71
CA ASN A 148 -12.70 14.00 -2.81
C ASN A 148 -12.37 14.43 -4.26
N CYS A 149 -12.25 13.49 -5.20
CA CYS A 149 -11.89 13.79 -6.58
C CYS A 149 -13.10 14.25 -7.42
N SER A 150 -12.90 15.37 -8.12
CA SER A 150 -13.91 15.96 -9.03
C SER A 150 -13.86 15.39 -10.45
N GLN A 151 -12.73 14.82 -10.87
CA GLN A 151 -12.52 14.30 -12.22
C GLN A 151 -12.93 12.83 -12.28
N GLU A 152 -13.94 12.49 -13.10
CA GLU A 152 -14.54 11.14 -13.13
C GLU A 152 -13.52 10.06 -13.54
N ALA A 153 -12.65 10.35 -14.51
CA ALA A 153 -11.62 9.40 -14.95
C ALA A 153 -10.62 9.09 -13.81
N THR A 154 -10.18 10.12 -13.08
CA THR A 154 -9.28 9.99 -11.93
C THR A 154 -9.95 9.25 -10.78
N LYS A 155 -11.22 9.58 -10.47
CA LYS A 155 -12.02 8.86 -9.47
C LYS A 155 -12.11 7.37 -9.78
N GLN A 156 -12.29 7.00 -11.04
CA GLN A 156 -12.32 5.59 -11.44
C GLN A 156 -10.96 4.90 -11.32
N ALA A 157 -9.85 5.60 -11.59
CA ALA A 157 -8.50 5.07 -11.37
C ALA A 157 -8.24 4.80 -9.88
N LEU A 158 -8.53 5.77 -9.01
CA LEU A 158 -8.42 5.63 -7.55
C LEU A 158 -9.25 4.45 -7.02
N ARG A 159 -10.50 4.28 -7.50
CA ARG A 159 -11.34 3.14 -7.12
C ARG A 159 -10.82 1.80 -7.60
N ARG A 160 -10.13 1.75 -8.75
CA ARG A 160 -9.49 0.52 -9.22
C ARG A 160 -8.33 0.13 -8.31
N ILE A 161 -7.47 1.09 -7.96
CA ILE A 161 -6.34 0.85 -7.04
C ILE A 161 -6.87 0.39 -5.67
N ALA A 162 -7.90 1.06 -5.13
CA ALA A 162 -8.56 0.64 -3.90
C ALA A 162 -9.04 -0.83 -3.93
N GLU A 163 -9.59 -1.30 -5.05
CA GLU A 163 -10.09 -2.67 -5.14
C GLU A 163 -8.97 -3.73 -5.20
N GLU A 164 -7.76 -3.34 -5.57
CA GLU A 164 -6.56 -4.18 -5.48
C GLU A 164 -6.19 -4.42 -4.02
N GLU A 165 -6.17 -3.35 -3.21
CA GLU A 165 -5.89 -3.48 -1.76
C GLU A 165 -6.96 -4.30 -1.05
N ARG A 166 -8.23 -4.23 -1.50
CA ARG A 166 -9.29 -5.12 -1.01
C ARG A 166 -8.98 -6.59 -1.32
N THR A 167 -8.45 -6.87 -2.51
CA THR A 167 -8.04 -8.22 -2.91
C THR A 167 -6.88 -8.71 -2.04
N HIS A 168 -5.93 -7.84 -1.72
CA HIS A 168 -4.82 -8.15 -0.82
C HIS A 168 -5.28 -8.45 0.60
N LEU A 169 -6.14 -7.62 1.17
CA LEU A 169 -6.75 -7.86 2.49
C LEU A 169 -7.40 -9.24 2.58
N LYS A 170 -8.07 -9.68 1.50
CA LYS A 170 -8.66 -11.02 1.45
C LYS A 170 -7.59 -12.11 1.48
N LEU A 171 -6.56 -11.99 0.64
CA LEU A 171 -5.47 -12.98 0.58
C LEU A 171 -4.68 -13.06 1.89
N LEU A 172 -4.45 -11.93 2.54
CA LEU A 172 -3.81 -11.85 3.85
C LEU A 172 -4.70 -12.42 4.96
N GLY A 173 -6.01 -12.19 4.89
CA GLY A 173 -6.98 -12.80 5.80
C GLY A 173 -7.00 -14.32 5.69
N ASP A 174 -7.01 -14.86 4.46
CA ASP A 174 -6.91 -16.30 4.23
C ASP A 174 -5.59 -16.87 4.80
N LEU A 175 -4.47 -16.15 4.63
CA LEU A 175 -3.18 -16.53 5.20
C LEU A 175 -3.14 -16.46 6.74
N LEU A 176 -3.81 -15.47 7.34
CA LEU A 176 -3.91 -15.36 8.79
C LEU A 176 -4.65 -16.57 9.37
N ASP A 177 -5.75 -16.99 8.74
CA ASP A 177 -6.52 -18.16 9.16
C ASP A 177 -5.72 -19.48 9.04
N GLU A 178 -4.80 -19.57 8.07
CA GLU A 178 -3.89 -20.74 7.93
C GLU A 178 -2.76 -20.77 8.97
N THR A 179 -2.43 -19.62 9.57
CA THR A 179 -1.32 -19.47 10.52
C THR A 179 -1.76 -19.37 11.99
N ALA A 180 -3.07 -19.31 12.24
CA ALA A 180 -3.71 -19.27 13.57
C ALA A 180 -3.96 -20.67 14.16
#